data_AF-A0A348Z7S4-F1
#
_entry.id   AF-A0A348Z7S4-F1
#
_cell.length_a   1.000
_cell.length_b   1.000
_cell.length_c   1.000
_cell.angle_alpha   90.00
_cell.angle_beta   90.00
_cell.angle_gamma   90.00
#
_symmetry.space_group_name_H-M   'P 1'
#
loop_
_entity.id
_entity.type
_entity.pdbx_description
1 polymer ?
#
loop_
_entity_poly.entity_id
_entity_poly.type
_entity_poly.pdbx_seq_one_letter_code
_entity_poly.pdbx_strand_id
1 'polypeptide(L)'
;MRDILILFFYALTIMFYCIAIWGYIRHIKVSKKLKKQNETEIESKETVSKETLDELKVAIRLILIGSLTPIVLGIIRVLILNE
;
A
#
# COMPACT_ATOMS: atom_id res chain seq x y z
N MET A 1 14.23 -20.21 -20.57
CA MET A 1 13.77 -20.14 -19.15
C MET A 1 13.91 -18.75 -18.56
N ARG A 2 15.03 -18.05 -18.79
CA ARG A 2 15.30 -16.69 -18.29
C ARG A 2 14.23 -15.66 -18.70
N ASP A 3 13.75 -15.68 -19.96
CA ASP A 3 12.70 -14.77 -20.43
C ASP A 3 11.31 -15.01 -19.82
N ILE A 4 10.95 -16.27 -19.59
CA ILE A 4 9.69 -16.65 -18.92
C ILE A 4 9.71 -16.16 -17.47
N LEU A 5 10.87 -16.30 -16.81
CA LEU A 5 11.08 -15.80 -15.46
C LEU A 5 10.92 -14.27 -15.43
N ILE A 6 11.57 -13.56 -16.36
CA ILE A 6 11.44 -12.10 -16.48
C ILE A 6 9.97 -11.66 -16.66
N LEU A 7 9.22 -12.34 -17.53
CA LEU A 7 7.81 -12.04 -17.79
C LEU A 7 6.95 -12.21 -16.53
N PHE A 8 7.22 -13.26 -15.74
CA PHE A 8 6.53 -13.53 -14.48
C PHE A 8 6.79 -12.45 -13.42
N PHE A 9 8.06 -12.03 -13.28
CA PHE A 9 8.43 -10.97 -12.34
C PHE A 9 7.81 -9.62 -12.72
N TYR A 10 7.69 -9.29 -14.00
CA TYR A 10 7.02 -8.06 -14.45
C TYR A 10 5.55 -8.00 -14.04
N ALA A 11 4.79 -9.07 -14.28
CA ALA A 11 3.38 -9.14 -13.91
C ALA A 11 3.20 -9.02 -12.39
N LEU A 12 4.05 -9.70 -11.61
CA LEU A 12 4.05 -9.59 -10.14
C LEU A 12 4.32 -8.15 -9.68
N THR A 13 5.33 -7.50 -10.24
CA THR A 13 5.70 -6.12 -9.89
C THR A 13 4.53 -5.18 -10.15
N ILE A 14 3.86 -5.31 -11.31
CA ILE A 14 2.67 -4.51 -11.66
C ILE A 14 1.53 -4.76 -10.67
N MET A 15 1.27 -6.01 -10.28
CA MET A 15 0.26 -6.35 -9.28
C MET A 15 0.52 -5.67 -7.93
N PHE A 16 1.78 -5.65 -7.47
CA PHE A 16 2.15 -4.96 -6.23
C PHE A 16 1.99 -3.43 -6.33
N TYR A 17 2.31 -2.84 -7.48
CA TYR A 17 2.03 -1.42 -7.74
C TYR A 17 0.53 -1.10 -7.70
N CYS A 18 -0.32 -1.96 -8.27
CA CYS A 18 -1.78 -1.81 -8.18
C CYS A 18 -2.27 -1.84 -6.72
N ILE A 19 -1.71 -2.72 -5.89
CA ILE A 19 -2.02 -2.80 -4.45
C ILE A 19 -1.58 -1.51 -3.73
N ALA A 20 -0.40 -0.98 -4.06
CA ALA A 20 0.10 0.27 -3.49
C ALA A 20 -0.79 1.47 -3.86
N ILE A 21 -1.21 1.57 -5.13
CA ILE A 21 -2.12 2.62 -5.61
C ILE A 21 -3.48 2.51 -4.90
N TRP A 22 -4.01 1.30 -4.73
CA TRP A 22 -5.25 1.08 -3.97
C TRP A 22 -5.09 1.55 -2.52
N GLY A 23 -3.99 1.17 -1.86
CA GLY A 23 -3.66 1.65 -0.51
C GLY A 23 -3.65 3.17 -0.44
N TYR A 24 -3.07 3.84 -1.44
CA TYR A 24 -2.99 5.31 -1.52
C TYR A 24 -4.37 5.96 -1.69
N ILE A 25 -5.22 5.42 -2.57
CA ILE A 25 -6.60 5.90 -2.76
C ILE A 25 -7.40 5.76 -1.47
N ARG A 26 -7.28 4.61 -0.79
CA ARG A 26 -7.94 4.36 0.50
C ARG A 26 -7.43 5.34 1.56
N HIS A 27 -6.12 5.56 1.65
CA HIS A 27 -5.51 6.51 2.57
C HIS A 27 -6.04 7.93 2.37
N ILE A 28 -6.11 8.43 1.12
CA ILE A 28 -6.65 9.77 0.82
C ILE A 28 -8.13 9.87 1.23
N LYS A 29 -8.93 8.84 0.93
CA LYS A 29 -10.36 8.83 1.26
C LYS A 29 -10.61 8.86 2.77
N VAL A 30 -9.86 8.05 3.52
CA VAL A 30 -9.91 7.97 4.99
C VAL A 30 -9.42 9.29 5.61
N SER A 31 -8.29 9.82 5.15
CA SER A 31 -7.74 11.10 5.63
C SER A 31 -8.70 12.29 5.41
N LYS A 32 -9.37 12.35 4.24
CA LYS A 32 -10.40 13.37 3.97
C LYS A 32 -11.62 13.24 4.88
N LYS A 33 -12.07 12.01 5.20
CA LYS A 33 -13.15 11.77 6.17
C LYS A 33 -12.77 12.23 7.58
N LEU A 34 -11.55 11.90 7.99
CA LEU A 34 -10.98 12.29 9.30
C LEU A 34 -10.89 13.80 9.45
N LYS A 35 -10.48 14.52 8.39
CA LYS A 35 -10.43 15.99 8.40
C LYS A 35 -11.83 16.61 8.53
N LYS A 36 -12.83 16.10 7.81
CA LYS A 36 -14.23 16.57 7.91
C LYS A 36 -14.85 16.31 9.29
N GLN A 37 -14.59 15.15 9.89
CA GLN A 37 -15.07 14.83 11.24
C GLN A 37 -14.36 15.64 12.33
N ASN A 38 -13.18 16.19 12.06
CA ASN A 38 -12.52 17.06 13.03
C ASN A 38 -13.17 18.44 13.15
N GLU A 39 -13.89 18.90 12.11
CA GLU A 39 -14.60 20.18 12.07
C GLU A 39 -16.01 20.10 12.71
N THR A 40 -16.59 18.91 12.87
CA THR A 40 -17.95 18.73 13.40
C THR A 40 -17.94 17.86 14.67
N GLU A 41 -18.25 18.51 15.80
CA GLU A 41 -18.64 17.95 17.11
C GLU A 41 -17.63 17.07 17.89
N ILE A 42 -17.55 17.35 19.19
CA ILE A 42 -16.43 16.96 20.09
C ILE A 42 -16.75 15.68 20.89
N GLU A 43 -18.01 15.26 21.00
CA GLU A 43 -18.42 14.25 21.99
C GLU A 43 -18.41 12.79 21.51
N SER A 44 -18.43 12.50 20.20
CA SER A 44 -18.38 11.12 19.64
C SER A 44 -17.03 10.74 19.03
N LYS A 45 -16.03 11.63 19.15
CA LYS A 45 -14.74 11.55 18.44
C LYS A 45 -13.83 10.41 18.86
N GLU A 46 -13.86 9.95 20.10
CA GLU A 46 -12.77 9.11 20.62
C GLU A 46 -12.83 7.65 20.14
N THR A 47 -14.03 7.08 20.01
CA THR A 47 -14.23 5.71 19.52
C THR A 47 -14.11 5.63 18.00
N VAL A 48 -14.70 6.58 17.27
CA VAL A 48 -14.68 6.62 15.80
C VAL A 48 -13.28 6.98 15.27
N SER A 49 -12.54 7.87 15.94
CA SER A 49 -11.17 8.24 15.53
C SER A 49 -10.19 7.06 15.61
N LYS A 50 -10.35 6.16 16.60
CA LYS A 50 -9.51 4.95 16.75
C LYS A 50 -9.73 3.97 15.59
N GLU A 51 -10.97 3.67 15.22
CA GLU A 51 -11.29 2.85 14.04
C GLU A 51 -10.73 3.48 12.74
N THR A 52 -10.90 4.79 12.59
CA THR A 52 -10.44 5.50 11.39
C THR A 52 -8.90 5.55 11.30
N LEU A 53 -8.20 5.62 12.43
CA LEU A 53 -6.75 5.50 12.54
C LEU A 53 -6.27 4.09 12.21
N ASP A 54 -6.97 3.05 12.65
CA ASP A 54 -6.63 1.66 12.31
C ASP A 54 -6.83 1.40 10.81
N GLU A 55 -7.90 1.92 10.21
CA GLU A 55 -8.07 1.87 8.75
C GLU A 55 -6.94 2.57 8.00
N LEU A 56 -6.49 3.73 8.50
CA LEU A 56 -5.37 4.47 7.94
C LEU A 56 -4.06 3.68 8.07
N LYS A 57 -3.83 3.04 9.22
CA LYS A 57 -2.66 2.21 9.50
C LYS A 57 -2.61 0.98 8.60
N VAL A 58 -3.77 0.36 8.33
CA VAL A 58 -3.90 -0.73 7.36
C VAL A 58 -3.60 -0.24 5.94
N ALA A 59 -4.11 0.94 5.55
CA ALA A 59 -3.80 1.52 4.23
C ALA A 59 -2.30 1.81 4.07
N ILE A 60 -1.65 2.37 5.10
CA ILE A 60 -0.21 2.62 5.11
C ILE A 60 0.58 1.31 5.02
N ARG A 61 0.19 0.26 5.75
CA ARG A 61 0.80 -1.07 5.63
C ARG A 61 0.67 -1.64 4.22
N LEU A 62 -0.50 -1.48 3.59
CA LEU A 62 -0.72 -1.92 2.19
C LEU A 62 0.19 -1.17 1.20
N ILE A 63 0.37 0.14 1.38
CA ILE A 63 1.30 0.95 0.57
C ILE A 63 2.75 0.48 0.79
N LEU A 64 3.14 0.26 2.04
CA LEU A 64 4.47 -0.23 2.40
C LEU A 64 4.74 -1.60 1.77
N ILE A 65 3.83 -2.56 1.93
CA ILE A 65 3.99 -3.90 1.34
C ILE A 65 4.00 -3.82 -0.19
N GLY A 66 3.07 -3.05 -0.79
CA GLY A 66 2.98 -2.90 -2.24
C GLY A 66 4.20 -2.20 -2.88
N SER A 67 4.95 -1.40 -2.13
CA SER A 67 6.15 -0.72 -2.62
C SER A 67 7.45 -1.44 -2.27
N LEU A 68 7.56 -2.06 -1.09
CA LEU A 68 8.79 -2.72 -0.64
C LEU A 68 9.01 -4.07 -1.33
N THR A 69 7.95 -4.85 -1.51
CA THR A 69 8.01 -6.19 -2.13
C THR A 69 8.57 -6.19 -3.54
N PRO A 70 8.16 -5.30 -4.47
CA PRO A 70 8.74 -5.23 -5.81
C PRO A 70 10.21 -4.80 -5.82
N ILE A 71 10.65 -3.98 -4.86
CA ILE A 71 12.07 -3.60 -4.72
C ILE A 71 12.91 -4.83 -4.36
N VAL A 72 12.48 -5.60 -3.37
CA VAL A 72 13.17 -6.84 -2.95
C VAL A 72 13.19 -7.86 -4.09
N LEU A 73 12.06 -8.04 -4.79
CA LEU A 73 11.98 -8.90 -5.98
C LEU A 73 12.92 -8.42 -7.10
N GLY A 74 13.07 -7.10 -7.28
CA GLY A 74 14.02 -6.51 -8.21
C GLY A 74 15.47 -6.84 -7.87
N ILE A 75 15.86 -6.73 -6.60
CA ILE A 75 17.20 -7.09 -6.12
C ILE A 75 17.49 -8.58 -6.34
N ILE A 76 16.55 -9.45 -5.97
CA ILE A 76 16.66 -10.90 -6.18
C ILE A 76 16.81 -11.22 -7.66
N ARG A 77 16.01 -10.57 -8.52
CA ARG A 77 16.09 -10.75 -9.97
C ARG A 77 17.47 -10.35 -10.52
N VAL A 78 18.03 -9.23 -10.06
CA VAL A 78 19.38 -8.78 -10.49
C VAL A 78 20.44 -9.78 -10.05
N LEU A 79 20.38 -10.27 -8.81
CA LEU A 79 21.33 -11.27 -8.31
C LEU A 79 21.28 -12.57 -9.13
N ILE A 80 20.09 -13.12 -9.37
CA ILE A 80 19.91 -14.38 -10.12
C ILE A 80 20.30 -14.23 -11.60
N LEU A 81 20.15 -13.03 -12.20
CA LEU A 81 20.47 -12.80 -13.61
C LEU A 81 21.95 -12.47 -13.86
N ASN A 82 22.65 -11.93 -12.86
CA ASN A 82 24.08 -11.64 -12.94
C ASN A 82 24.97 -12.85 -12.56
N GLU A 83 24.37 -13.90 -12.00
CA GLU A 83 24.97 -15.24 -11.87
C GLU A 83 24.70 -16.08 -13.14
#